data_AF-A0A947AMC1-F1
#
_entry.id   AF-A0A947AMC1-F1
#
_cell.length_a   1.000
_cell.length_b   1.000
_cell.length_c   1.000
_cell.angle_alpha   90.00
_cell.angle_beta   90.00
_cell.angle_gamma   90.00
#
_symmetry.space_group_name_H-M   'P 1'
#
loop_
_entity.id
_entity.type
_entity.pdbx_description
1 polymer ?
#
loop_
_entity_poly.entity_id
_entity_poly.type
_entity_poly.pdbx_seq_one_letter_code
_entity_poly.pdbx_strand_id
1 'polypeptide(L)' 'MKTVYVDNNATTKVDPEVLEEMLPYFSEMYGNPSSMHTFGGEVGRKIIQARQRVAALINASPEEIVFTSCGTESDNT' A
#
# COMPACT_ATOMS: atom_id res chain seq x y z
N MET A 1 14.57 22.71 23.08
CA MET A 1 15.39 22.12 21.99
C MET A 1 14.44 21.56 20.95
N LYS A 2 14.69 21.80 19.65
CA LYS A 2 13.90 21.24 18.55
C LYS A 2 14.55 19.94 18.10
N THR A 3 13.79 18.84 18.09
CA THR A 3 14.27 17.57 17.53
C THR A 3 14.37 17.69 16.02
N VAL A 4 15.51 17.26 15.46
CA VAL A 4 15.74 17.18 14.01
C VAL A 4 16.04 15.72 13.68
N TYR A 5 15.24 15.15 12.78
CA TYR A 5 15.39 13.77 12.32
C TYR A 5 16.23 13.77 11.03
N VAL A 6 17.34 13.04 11.04
CA VAL A 6 18.31 12.98 9.91
C VAL A 6 18.66 11.54 9.53
N ASP A 7 17.83 10.56 9.92
CA ASP A 7 18.07 9.12 9.70
C ASP A 7 17.06 8.53 8.69
N ASN A 8 16.75 9.29 7.63
CA ASN A 8 15.74 8.91 6.64
C ASN A 8 16.10 7.70 5.78
N ASN A 9 17.38 7.30 5.77
CA ASN A 9 17.83 6.09 5.08
C ASN A 9 17.46 4.82 5.83
N ALA A 10 17.20 4.89 7.15
CA ALA A 10 16.72 3.77 7.94
C ALA A 10 15.20 3.58 7.79
N THR A 11 14.44 4.66 7.88
CA THR A 11 12.99 4.70 7.60
C THR A 11 12.51 6.14 7.43
N THR A 12 11.27 6.33 7.00
CA THR A 12 10.68 7.66 6.80
C THR A 12 9.36 7.83 7.56
N LYS A 13 9.04 9.09 7.89
CA LYS A 13 7.71 9.43 8.40
C LYS A 13 6.70 9.23 7.26
N VAL A 14 5.61 8.54 7.53
CA VAL A 14 4.47 8.42 6.60
C VAL A 14 3.95 9.81 6.25
N ASP A 15 3.74 10.06 4.96
CA ASP A 15 3.11 11.29 4.49
C ASP A 15 1.67 11.40 5.03
N PRO A 16 1.23 12.56 5.56
CA PRO A 16 -0.14 12.73 6.05
C PRO A 16 -1.22 12.30 5.06
N GLU A 17 -1.06 12.57 3.76
CA GLU A 17 -2.05 12.19 2.74
C GLU A 17 -2.14 10.67 2.57
N VAL A 18 -1.00 9.97 2.73
CA VAL A 18 -0.94 8.50 2.71
C VAL A 18 -1.65 7.92 3.93
N LEU A 19 -1.42 8.51 5.12
CA LEU A 19 -2.10 8.08 6.34
C LEU A 19 -3.62 8.27 6.23
N GLU A 20 -4.07 9.40 5.70
CA GLU A 20 -5.50 9.71 5.51
C GLU A 20 -6.18 8.71 4.55
N GLU A 21 -5.55 8.35 3.43
CA GLU A 21 -6.07 7.31 2.52
C GLU A 21 -6.07 5.92 3.18
N MET A 22 -5.12 5.64 4.07
CA MET A 22 -5.02 4.33 4.75
C MET A 22 -6.09 4.12 5.83
N LEU A 23 -6.42 5.15 6.59
CA LEU A 23 -7.29 5.04 7.78
C LEU A 23 -8.63 4.33 7.50
N PRO A 24 -9.36 4.60 6.41
CA PRO A 24 -10.64 3.92 6.13
C PRO A 24 -10.53 2.40 6.08
N TYR A 25 -9.40 1.84 5.64
CA TYR A 25 -9.21 0.38 5.56
C TYR A 25 -9.01 -0.28 6.93
N PHE A 26 -8.82 0.52 7.99
CA PHE A 26 -8.76 0.05 9.38
C PHE A 26 -10.07 0.21 10.15
N SER A 27 -11.06 0.95 9.62
CA SER A 27 -12.31 1.29 10.33
C SER A 27 -13.58 0.98 9.54
N GLU A 28 -13.78 1.57 8.36
CA GLU A 28 -15.02 1.45 7.60
C GLU A 28 -14.93 0.40 6.48
N MET A 29 -13.75 0.24 5.88
CA MET A 29 -13.48 -0.62 4.72
C MET A 29 -12.55 -1.79 5.07
N TYR A 30 -12.81 -2.45 6.21
CA TYR A 30 -11.99 -3.55 6.75
C TYR A 30 -12.29 -4.93 6.14
N GLY A 31 -13.04 -5.00 5.04
CA GLY A 31 -13.44 -6.25 4.40
C GLY A 31 -12.26 -7.04 3.84
N ASN A 32 -12.35 -8.37 3.89
CA ASN A 32 -11.37 -9.23 3.23
C ASN A 32 -11.46 -9.06 1.70
N PRO A 33 -10.39 -8.63 1.00
CA PRO A 33 -10.41 -8.37 -0.45
C PRO A 33 -10.69 -9.62 -1.30
N SER A 34 -10.52 -10.82 -0.75
CA SER A 34 -10.83 -12.09 -1.42
C SER A 34 -12.31 -12.49 -1.34
N SER A 35 -13.12 -11.78 -0.55
CA SER A 35 -14.55 -12.07 -0.43
C SER A 35 -15.34 -11.63 -1.66
N MET A 36 -16.25 -12.49 -2.14
CA MET A 36 -17.12 -12.19 -3.29
C MET A 36 -18.26 -11.21 -2.98
N HIS A 37 -18.63 -11.04 -1.71
CA HIS A 37 -19.68 -10.11 -1.32
C HIS A 37 -19.23 -8.65 -1.48
N THR A 38 -20.17 -7.74 -1.70
CA THR A 38 -19.90 -6.31 -2.01
C THR A 38 -18.89 -5.68 -1.07
N PHE A 39 -19.03 -5.90 0.24
CA PHE A 39 -18.15 -5.31 1.25
C PHE A 39 -16.65 -5.67 1.07
N GLY A 40 -16.32 -6.91 0.70
CA GLY A 40 -14.93 -7.30 0.45
C GLY A 40 -14.50 -6.97 -0.98
N GLY A 41 -15.40 -7.13 -1.95
CA GLY A 41 -15.14 -6.81 -3.35
C GLY A 41 -14.78 -5.33 -3.58
N GLU A 42 -15.34 -4.41 -2.79
CA GLU A 42 -14.94 -3.00 -2.81
C GLU A 42 -13.49 -2.77 -2.38
N VAL A 43 -13.03 -3.46 -1.33
CA VAL A 43 -11.60 -3.43 -0.91
C VAL A 43 -10.72 -4.10 -1.97
N GLY A 44 -11.16 -5.21 -2.56
CA GLY A 44 -10.45 -5.88 -3.65
C GLY A 44 -10.20 -4.95 -4.85
N ARG A 45 -11.19 -4.12 -5.23
CA ARG A 45 -11.01 -3.09 -6.28
C ARG A 45 -9.96 -2.05 -5.91
N LYS A 46 -9.85 -1.67 -4.64
CA LYS A 46 -8.82 -0.72 -4.16
C LYS A 46 -7.42 -1.31 -4.25
N ILE A 47 -7.25 -2.60 -3.97
CA ILE A 47 -5.96 -3.29 -4.19
C ILE A 47 -5.59 -3.33 -5.69
N ILE A 48 -6.55 -3.59 -6.58
CA ILE A 48 -6.32 -3.55 -8.04
C ILE A 48 -5.90 -2.14 -8.47
N GLN A 49 -6.57 -1.10 -7.98
CA GLN A 49 -6.22 0.29 -8.26
C GLN A 49 -4.79 0.62 -7.76
N ALA A 50 -4.42 0.19 -6.56
CA ALA A 50 -3.07 0.36 -6.03
C ALA A 50 -2.03 -0.31 -6.93
N ARG A 51 -2.28 -1.54 -7.39
CA ARG A 51 -1.40 -2.27 -8.33
C ARG A 51 -1.18 -1.49 -9.63
N GLN A 52 -2.26 -0.96 -10.21
CA GLN A 52 -2.19 -0.15 -11.44
C GLN A 52 -1.38 1.13 -11.24
N ARG A 53 -1.53 1.82 -10.10
CA ARG A 53 -0.75 3.03 -9.78
C ARG A 53 0.75 2.73 -9.64
N VAL A 54 1.11 1.65 -8.96
CA VAL A 54 2.52 1.22 -8.82
C VAL A 54 3.11 0.85 -10.18
N ALA A 55 2.40 0.06 -10.98
CA ALA A 55 2.83 -0.32 -12.32
C ALA A 55 3.10 0.90 -13.21
N ALA A 56 2.16 1.87 -13.21
CA ALA A 56 2.32 3.12 -13.97
C ALA A 56 3.52 3.95 -13.51
N LEU A 57 3.79 4.00 -12.20
CA LEU A 57 4.93 4.75 -11.64
C LEU A 57 6.28 4.26 -12.18
N ILE A 58 6.42 2.96 -12.43
CA ILE A 58 7.66 2.34 -12.90
C ILE A 58 7.61 1.88 -14.36
N ASN A 59 6.57 2.26 -15.10
CA ASN A 59 6.33 1.88 -16.49
C ASN A 59 6.33 0.35 -16.72
N ALA A 60 5.64 -0.38 -15.85
CA ALA A 60 5.42 -1.83 -15.93
C ALA A 60 3.95 -2.16 -16.22
N SER A 61 3.67 -3.42 -16.54
CA SER A 61 2.30 -3.96 -16.57
C SER A 61 1.80 -4.26 -15.16
N PRO A 62 0.50 -4.07 -14.84
CA PRO A 62 -0.04 -4.42 -13.53
C PRO A 62 0.21 -5.87 -13.10
N GLU A 63 0.25 -6.81 -14.06
CA GLU A 63 0.49 -8.24 -13.83
C GLU A 63 1.93 -8.54 -13.39
N GLU A 64 2.88 -7.62 -13.62
CA GLU A 64 4.28 -7.74 -13.20
C GLU A 64 4.49 -7.29 -11.74
N ILE A 65 3.50 -6.65 -11.12
CA ILE A 65 3.60 -6.16 -9.74
C ILE A 65 3.15 -7.26 -8.77
N VAL A 66 4.00 -7.57 -7.79
CA VAL A 66 3.67 -8.43 -6.64
C VAL A 66 3.83 -7.61 -5.36
N PHE A 67 2.83 -7.64 -4.46
CA PHE A 67 2.92 -7.00 -3.16
C PHE A 67 3.43 -8.00 -2.13
N THR A 68 4.57 -7.70 -1.52
CA THR A 68 5.20 -8.42 -0.40
C THR A 68 5.17 -7.55 0.85
N SER A 69 5.67 -8.03 1.99
CA SER A 69 5.71 -7.25 3.23
C SER A 69 6.82 -6.20 3.29
N CYS A 70 7.94 -6.41 2.60
CA CYS A 70 9.12 -5.55 2.63
C CYS A 70 10.13 -5.88 1.50
N GLY A 71 11.13 -5.01 1.32
CA GLY A 71 12.20 -5.23 0.33
C GLY A 71 13.01 -6.51 0.57
N THR A 72 13.29 -6.86 1.83
CA THR A 72 14.01 -8.10 2.15
C THR A 72 13.26 -9.36 1.69
N GLU A 73 11.92 -9.38 1.79
CA GLU A 73 11.13 -10.52 1.30
C GLU A 73 11.17 -10.58 -0.23
N SER A 74 11.06 -9.43 -0.91
CA SER A 74 11.16 -9.33 -2.36
C SER A 74 12.50 -9.82 -2.90
N ASP A 75 13.61 -9.53 -2.23
CA ASP A 75 14.94 -9.99 -2.66
C ASP A 75 15.13 -11.51 -2.53
N ASN A 76 14.33 -12.18 -1.71
CA ASN A 76 14.44 -13.62 -1.43
C ASN A 76 13.37 -14.48 -2.13
N THR A 77 12.48 -13.86 -2.90
CA THR A 77 11.40 -14.54 -3.65
C THR A 77 11.74 -14.59 -5.13
#